data_AF-A0A315ZZJ5-F1
#
_entry.id   AF-A0A315ZZJ5-F1
#
_cell.length_a   1.000
_cell.length_b   1.000
_cell.length_c   1.000
_cell.angle_alpha   90.00
_cell.angle_beta   90.00
_cell.angle_gamma   90.00
#
_symmetry.space_group_name_H-M   'P 1'
#
loop_
_entity.id
_entity.type
_entity.pdbx_description
1 polymer ?
#
loop_
_entity_poly.entity_id
_entity_poly.type
_entity_poly.pdbx_seq_one_letter_code
_entity_poly.pdbx_strand_id
1 'polypeptide(L)'
;MTRTSVPTPVPLQRTGGWLLIASLPAFVLVPVVNVAVLSGAGIGPFSDITRDQMNQLGNQWALVVLTVLLAMVIGNAGVSVVALTLRDPRGGPRGARQPVLAAAAAVLAVAGGVVDAVLRIAAAGFDGARLGDDGLFRAAELASNVAFSASAAAIVLLAAAFSVTGIHRTTGTVVGALGTVVLLVSVVAYAFVPPFVLALLWLPLGVVWLLGTQRRGGVSL
;
A
#
# COMPACT_ATOMS: atom_id res chain seq x y z
N MET A 1 -1.70 10.16 -39.73
CA MET A 1 -2.41 10.36 -38.44
C MET A 1 -1.42 10.77 -37.37
N THR A 2 -1.28 12.08 -37.13
CA THR A 2 -0.46 12.67 -36.07
C THR A 2 -1.23 12.53 -34.75
N ARG A 3 -0.85 11.55 -33.91
CA ARG A 3 -1.42 11.42 -32.56
C ARG A 3 -0.79 12.47 -31.65
N THR A 4 -1.58 13.47 -31.29
CA THR A 4 -1.29 14.43 -30.23
C THR A 4 -1.34 13.71 -28.87
N SER A 5 -0.17 13.33 -28.35
CA SER A 5 -0.09 12.89 -26.95
C SER A 5 -0.24 14.11 -26.05
N VAL A 6 -1.36 14.23 -25.35
CA VAL A 6 -1.53 15.24 -24.29
C VAL A 6 -0.43 14.99 -23.24
N PRO A 7 0.47 15.95 -22.98
CA PRO A 7 1.48 15.82 -21.93
C PRO A 7 0.78 15.64 -20.58
N THR A 8 1.23 14.69 -19.75
CA THR A 8 0.74 14.64 -18.37
C THR A 8 1.19 15.89 -17.61
N PRO A 9 0.32 16.54 -16.84
CA PRO A 9 0.70 17.72 -16.06
C PRO A 9 1.83 17.38 -15.07
N VAL A 10 2.87 18.21 -15.02
CA VAL A 10 3.98 18.10 -14.06
C VAL A 10 3.50 17.97 -12.59
N PRO A 11 2.42 18.64 -12.14
CA PRO A 11 1.88 18.44 -10.79
C PRO A 11 1.48 16.98 -10.51
N LEU A 12 0.80 16.33 -11.44
CA LEU A 12 0.32 14.95 -11.29
C LEU A 12 1.47 13.96 -11.16
N GLN A 13 2.56 14.19 -11.91
CA GLN A 13 3.77 13.37 -11.80
C GLN A 13 4.37 13.49 -10.39
N ARG A 14 4.49 14.71 -9.84
CA ARG A 14 5.05 14.89 -8.48
C ARG A 14 4.14 14.32 -7.39
N THR A 15 2.82 14.35 -7.57
CA THR A 15 1.86 13.79 -6.60
C THR A 15 2.15 12.32 -6.29
N GLY A 16 2.42 11.49 -7.30
CA GLY A 16 2.71 10.06 -7.08
C GLY A 16 3.91 9.83 -6.16
N GLY A 17 5.00 10.58 -6.37
CA GLY A 17 6.19 10.49 -5.52
C GLY A 17 5.94 10.96 -4.08
N TRP A 18 5.19 12.05 -3.91
CA TRP A 18 4.83 12.55 -2.58
C TRP A 18 3.91 11.60 -1.82
N LEU A 19 2.95 10.96 -2.49
CA LEU A 19 2.09 9.94 -1.87
C LEU A 19 2.91 8.75 -1.37
N LEU A 20 3.88 8.28 -2.16
CA LEU A 20 4.79 7.21 -1.73
C LEU A 20 5.61 7.60 -0.50
N ILE A 21 6.10 8.83 -0.41
CA ILE A 21 6.84 9.33 0.76
C ILE A 21 5.90 9.50 1.97
N ALA A 22 4.70 10.04 1.76
CA ALA A 22 3.69 10.26 2.80
C ALA A 22 3.13 8.96 3.38
N SER A 23 3.30 7.82 2.69
CA SER A 23 2.92 6.51 3.22
C SER A 23 3.65 6.17 4.53
N LEU A 24 4.91 6.59 4.70
CA LEU A 24 5.67 6.30 5.92
C LEU A 24 5.07 6.96 7.17
N PRO A 25 4.84 8.28 7.23
CA PRO A 25 4.17 8.88 8.37
C PRO A 25 2.74 8.36 8.55
N ALA A 26 2.03 7.98 7.49
CA ALA A 26 0.72 7.33 7.61
C ALA A 26 0.82 5.95 8.30
N PHE A 27 1.84 5.15 8.01
CA PHE A 27 2.11 3.89 8.73
C PHE A 27 2.64 4.08 10.15
N VAL A 28 3.32 5.19 10.43
CA VAL A 28 3.70 5.56 11.82
C VAL A 28 2.48 5.98 12.63
N LEU A 29 1.47 6.57 11.99
CA LEU A 29 0.22 6.93 12.66
C LEU A 29 -0.55 5.70 13.17
N VAL A 30 -0.46 4.56 12.47
CA VAL A 30 -1.14 3.31 12.86
C VAL A 30 -0.79 2.87 14.30
N PRO A 31 0.48 2.62 14.67
CA PRO A 31 0.80 2.24 16.04
C PRO A 31 0.46 3.33 17.05
N VAL A 32 0.53 4.63 16.69
CA VAL A 32 0.12 5.72 17.60
C VAL A 32 -1.37 5.64 17.90
N VAL A 33 -2.22 5.49 16.88
CA VAL A 33 -3.67 5.35 17.03
C VAL A 33 -4.00 4.06 17.79
N ASN A 34 -3.36 2.95 17.41
CA ASN A 34 -3.58 1.67 18.07
C ASN A 34 -3.20 1.72 19.55
N VAL A 35 -2.05 2.28 19.91
CA VAL A 35 -1.67 2.43 21.31
C VAL A 35 -2.67 3.32 22.04
N ALA A 36 -2.98 4.51 21.51
CA ALA A 36 -3.89 5.46 22.16
C ALA A 36 -5.30 4.89 22.40
N VAL A 37 -5.81 4.09 21.46
CA VAL A 37 -7.16 3.50 21.54
C VAL A 37 -7.15 2.20 22.34
N LEU A 38 -6.25 1.26 22.03
CA LEU A 38 -6.28 -0.09 22.59
C LEU A 38 -5.77 -0.13 24.04
N SER A 39 -4.79 0.71 24.40
CA SER A 39 -4.30 0.74 25.79
C SER A 39 -5.36 1.22 26.77
N GLY A 40 -6.27 2.11 26.32
CA GLY A 40 -7.40 2.59 27.11
C GLY A 40 -8.40 1.49 27.49
N ALA A 41 -8.48 0.42 26.70
CA ALA A 41 -9.33 -0.75 26.94
C ALA A 41 -8.55 -1.94 27.57
N GLY A 42 -7.30 -1.73 27.99
CA GLY A 42 -6.44 -2.78 28.55
C GLY A 42 -6.07 -3.89 27.56
N ILE A 43 -6.10 -3.60 26.25
CA ILE A 43 -5.79 -4.56 25.19
C ILE A 43 -4.29 -4.47 24.89
N GLY A 44 -3.60 -5.59 25.04
CA GLY A 44 -2.19 -5.74 24.71
C GLY A 44 -1.96 -6.12 23.24
N PRO A 45 -0.71 -6.03 22.74
CA PRO A 45 -0.37 -6.29 21.33
C PRO A 45 -0.57 -7.74 20.86
N PHE A 46 -0.85 -8.67 21.78
CA PHE A 46 -1.07 -10.10 21.50
C PHE A 46 -2.34 -10.65 22.17
N SER A 47 -3.17 -9.79 22.76
CA SER A 47 -4.43 -10.23 23.37
C SER A 47 -5.51 -10.30 22.31
N ASP A 48 -6.18 -11.44 22.23
CA ASP A 48 -7.44 -11.55 21.51
C ASP A 48 -8.49 -10.65 22.19
N ILE A 49 -9.39 -10.06 21.40
CA ILE A 49 -10.35 -9.06 21.89
C ILE A 49 -11.61 -9.78 22.35
N THR A 50 -11.95 -9.61 23.63
CA THR A 50 -13.22 -10.10 24.21
C THR A 50 -14.40 -9.20 23.86
N ARG A 51 -15.62 -9.71 24.05
CA ARG A 51 -16.85 -8.92 23.83
C ARG A 51 -16.90 -7.64 24.66
N ASP A 52 -16.51 -7.72 25.94
CA ASP A 52 -16.50 -6.57 26.84
C ASP A 52 -15.48 -5.52 26.41
N GLN A 53 -14.30 -5.95 25.95
CA GLN A 53 -13.28 -5.06 25.40
C GLN A 53 -13.74 -4.39 24.10
N MET A 54 -14.41 -5.12 23.21
CA MET A 54 -14.98 -4.54 21.98
C MET A 54 -16.09 -3.53 22.30
N ASN A 55 -16.94 -3.81 23.28
CA ASN A 55 -17.97 -2.87 23.74
C ASN A 55 -17.35 -1.58 24.32
N GLN A 56 -16.21 -1.69 25.03
CA GLN A 56 -15.47 -0.53 25.54
C GLN A 56 -14.85 0.29 24.41
N LEU A 57 -14.31 -0.35 23.38
CA LEU A 57 -13.78 0.33 22.19
C LEU A 57 -14.89 1.07 21.43
N GLY A 58 -16.05 0.42 21.26
CA GLY A 58 -17.17 0.96 20.50
C GLY A 58 -16.72 1.50 19.13
N ASN A 59 -17.02 2.77 18.86
CA ASN A 59 -16.67 3.42 17.59
C ASN A 59 -15.15 3.63 17.38
N GLN A 60 -14.33 3.53 18.44
CA GLN A 60 -12.88 3.67 18.31
C GLN A 60 -12.25 2.48 17.56
N TRP A 61 -12.93 1.34 17.51
CA TRP A 61 -12.51 0.22 16.67
C TRP A 61 -12.48 0.60 15.17
N ALA A 62 -13.50 1.33 14.71
CA ALA A 62 -13.53 1.82 13.33
C ALA A 62 -12.37 2.79 13.05
N LEU A 63 -11.99 3.61 14.03
CA LEU A 63 -10.83 4.51 13.89
C LEU A 63 -9.52 3.73 13.66
N VAL A 64 -9.29 2.66 14.44
CA VAL A 64 -8.14 1.76 14.28
C VAL A 64 -8.12 1.16 12.87
N VAL A 65 -9.24 0.56 12.45
CA VAL A 65 -9.37 -0.09 11.15
C VAL A 65 -9.17 0.89 9.99
N LEU A 66 -9.82 2.06 10.05
CA LEU A 66 -9.76 3.06 8.98
C LEU A 66 -8.38 3.73 8.87
N THR A 67 -7.63 3.83 9.97
CA THR A 67 -6.26 4.37 9.95
C THR A 67 -5.32 3.45 9.16
N VAL A 68 -5.45 2.13 9.34
CA VAL A 68 -4.70 1.14 8.54
C VAL A 68 -5.07 1.23 7.07
N LEU A 69 -6.36 1.28 6.76
CA LEU A 69 -6.86 1.42 5.39
C LEU A 69 -6.31 2.69 4.73
N LEU A 70 -6.34 3.83 5.43
CA LEU A 70 -5.82 5.10 4.93
C LEU A 70 -4.35 5.00 4.54
N ALA A 71 -3.52 4.40 5.41
CA ALA A 71 -2.10 4.20 5.13
C ALA A 71 -1.86 3.34 3.88
N MET A 72 -2.62 2.26 3.70
CA MET A 72 -2.57 1.45 2.48
C MET A 72 -3.03 2.22 1.24
N VAL A 73 -4.12 2.99 1.34
CA VAL A 73 -4.66 3.76 0.21
C VAL A 73 -3.65 4.79 -0.28
N ILE A 74 -3.01 5.53 0.63
CA ILE A 74 -2.02 6.56 0.28
C ILE A 74 -0.87 5.96 -0.54
N GLY A 75 -0.27 4.86 -0.07
CA GLY A 75 0.85 4.23 -0.76
C GLY A 75 0.46 3.62 -2.11
N ASN A 76 -0.66 2.89 -2.18
CA ASN A 76 -1.12 2.27 -3.42
C ASN A 76 -1.63 3.31 -4.45
N ALA A 77 -2.20 4.42 -4.00
CA ALA A 77 -2.51 5.56 -4.87
C ALA A 77 -1.22 6.14 -5.47
N GLY A 78 -0.17 6.30 -4.64
CA GLY A 78 1.16 6.70 -5.12
C GLY A 78 1.71 5.77 -6.19
N VAL A 79 1.67 4.44 -5.95
CA VAL A 79 2.08 3.43 -6.93
C VAL A 79 1.29 3.57 -8.23
N SER A 80 -0.04 3.70 -8.13
CA SER A 80 -0.91 3.79 -9.30
C SER A 80 -0.59 5.02 -10.15
N VAL A 81 -0.42 6.20 -9.52
CA VAL A 81 -0.07 7.43 -10.22
C VAL A 81 1.29 7.32 -10.89
N VAL A 82 2.32 6.82 -10.18
CA VAL A 82 3.66 6.63 -10.76
C VAL A 82 3.63 5.61 -11.91
N ALA A 83 2.94 4.50 -11.74
CA ALA A 83 2.85 3.47 -12.77
C ALA A 83 2.13 3.97 -14.03
N LEU A 84 1.02 4.69 -13.87
CA LEU A 84 0.28 5.25 -15.00
C LEU A 84 1.05 6.37 -15.71
N THR A 85 1.89 7.12 -15.00
CA THR A 85 2.76 8.15 -15.59
C THR A 85 4.01 7.57 -16.26
N LEU A 86 4.52 6.42 -15.79
CA LEU A 86 5.56 5.65 -16.47
C LEU A 86 5.10 5.00 -17.77
N ARG A 87 3.80 4.89 -18.01
CA ARG A 87 3.25 4.29 -19.22
C ARG A 87 3.62 5.16 -20.43
N ASP A 88 4.79 4.91 -21.00
CA ASP A 88 5.23 5.57 -22.23
C ASP A 88 4.32 5.13 -23.39
N PRO A 89 3.52 6.03 -23.99
CA PRO A 89 2.69 5.70 -25.14
C PRO A 89 3.51 5.31 -26.38
N ARG A 90 4.83 5.57 -26.37
CA ARG A 90 5.77 5.36 -27.49
C ARG A 90 6.65 4.12 -27.31
N GLY A 91 6.64 3.49 -26.12
CA GLY A 91 7.43 2.30 -25.83
C GLY A 91 6.81 1.04 -26.44
N GLY A 92 7.62 0.20 -27.07
CA GLY A 92 7.19 -1.10 -27.60
C GLY A 92 6.52 -1.99 -26.53
N PRO A 93 5.87 -3.10 -26.92
CA PRO A 93 4.95 -3.89 -26.08
C PRO A 93 5.53 -4.41 -24.75
N ARG A 94 6.86 -4.43 -24.60
CA ARG A 94 7.56 -4.83 -23.36
C ARG A 94 7.63 -3.72 -22.30
N GLY A 95 7.59 -2.44 -22.68
CA GLY A 95 7.69 -1.30 -21.76
C GLY A 95 6.36 -0.91 -21.08
N ALA A 96 5.22 -1.28 -21.65
CA ALA A 96 3.91 -0.85 -21.18
C ALA A 96 3.19 -1.83 -20.23
N ARG A 97 3.62 -3.10 -20.15
CA ARG A 97 2.91 -4.13 -19.37
C ARG A 97 3.12 -3.99 -17.86
N GLN A 98 4.36 -3.82 -17.42
CA GLN A 98 4.69 -3.77 -15.99
C GLN A 98 4.00 -2.61 -15.25
N PRO A 99 3.95 -1.36 -15.78
CA PRO A 99 3.25 -0.29 -15.10
C PRO A 99 1.74 -0.51 -15.02
N VAL A 100 1.11 -1.09 -16.06
CA VAL A 100 -0.32 -1.41 -16.03
C VAL A 100 -0.62 -2.48 -14.97
N LEU A 101 0.20 -3.53 -14.91
CA LEU A 101 0.05 -4.57 -13.90
C LEU A 101 0.31 -4.03 -12.48
N ALA A 102 1.27 -3.12 -12.31
CA ALA A 102 1.52 -2.47 -11.02
C ALA A 102 0.31 -1.66 -10.55
N ALA A 103 -0.28 -0.85 -11.44
CA ALA A 103 -1.50 -0.10 -11.14
C ALA A 103 -2.69 -1.03 -10.83
N ALA A 104 -2.87 -2.11 -11.61
CA ALA A 104 -3.92 -3.08 -11.37
C ALA A 104 -3.77 -3.80 -10.01
N ALA A 105 -2.53 -4.19 -9.66
CA ALA A 105 -2.22 -4.79 -8.37
C ALA A 105 -2.46 -3.80 -7.21
N ALA A 106 -2.11 -2.52 -7.39
CA ALA A 106 -2.38 -1.48 -6.40
C ALA A 106 -3.88 -1.24 -6.21
N VAL A 107 -4.67 -1.25 -7.28
CA VAL A 107 -6.15 -1.17 -7.20
C VAL A 107 -6.72 -2.40 -6.48
N LEU A 108 -6.23 -3.61 -6.80
CA LEU A 108 -6.62 -4.82 -6.10
C LEU A 108 -6.29 -4.75 -4.61
N ALA A 109 -5.12 -4.21 -4.25
CA ALA A 109 -4.73 -4.01 -2.86
C ALA A 109 -5.69 -3.09 -2.11
N VAL A 110 -6.06 -1.96 -2.73
CA VAL A 110 -7.05 -1.03 -2.16
C VAL A 110 -8.42 -1.70 -2.01
N ALA A 111 -8.88 -2.43 -3.03
CA ALA A 111 -10.15 -3.14 -2.97
C ALA A 111 -10.15 -4.19 -1.83
N GLY A 112 -9.07 -4.96 -1.71
CA GLY A 112 -8.88 -5.92 -0.62
C GLY A 112 -8.87 -5.24 0.75
N GLY A 113 -8.19 -4.11 0.89
CA GLY A 113 -8.15 -3.33 2.13
C GLY A 113 -9.52 -2.75 2.51
N VAL A 114 -10.31 -2.31 1.53
CA VAL A 114 -11.69 -1.85 1.77
C VAL A 114 -12.57 -3.01 2.25
N VAL A 115 -12.45 -4.19 1.62
CA VAL A 115 -13.17 -5.40 2.05
C VAL A 115 -12.75 -5.80 3.47
N ASP A 116 -11.45 -5.85 3.76
CA ASP A 116 -10.91 -6.07 5.11
C ASP A 116 -11.52 -5.10 6.12
N ALA A 117 -11.49 -3.79 5.83
CA ALA A 117 -12.04 -2.78 6.72
C ALA A 117 -13.54 -2.94 6.98
N VAL A 118 -14.33 -3.18 5.94
CA VAL A 118 -15.78 -3.42 6.07
C VAL A 118 -16.05 -4.66 6.91
N LEU A 119 -15.33 -5.76 6.66
CA LEU A 119 -15.49 -7.00 7.41
C LEU A 119 -15.07 -6.84 8.88
N ARG A 120 -13.97 -6.16 9.19
CA ARG A 120 -13.54 -5.89 10.58
C ARG A 120 -14.53 -5.00 11.32
N ILE A 121 -15.09 -3.98 10.66
CA ILE A 121 -16.10 -3.11 11.27
C ILE A 121 -17.39 -3.90 11.53
N ALA A 122 -17.83 -4.72 10.57
CA ALA A 122 -18.98 -5.60 10.76
C ALA A 122 -18.75 -6.63 11.89
N ALA A 123 -17.54 -7.19 11.98
CA ALA A 123 -17.14 -8.13 13.01
C ALA A 123 -17.15 -7.52 14.42
N ALA A 124 -17.22 -6.19 14.59
CA ALA A 124 -17.38 -5.58 15.92
C ALA A 124 -18.67 -6.04 16.63
N GLY A 125 -19.65 -6.52 15.88
CA GLY A 125 -20.91 -7.09 16.37
C GLY A 125 -20.86 -8.57 16.75
N PHE A 126 -19.68 -9.22 16.82
CA PHE A 126 -19.59 -10.66 17.08
C PHE A 126 -20.26 -11.13 18.37
N ASP A 127 -20.93 -12.28 18.32
CA ASP A 127 -21.66 -12.87 19.47
C ASP A 127 -20.82 -13.88 20.28
N GLY A 128 -19.64 -14.26 19.79
CA GLY A 128 -18.73 -15.21 20.43
C GLY A 128 -17.96 -14.65 21.64
N ALA A 129 -17.19 -15.50 22.31
CA ALA A 129 -16.36 -15.09 23.44
C ALA A 129 -15.19 -14.17 23.02
N ARG A 130 -14.67 -14.38 21.80
CA ARG A 130 -13.50 -13.68 21.27
C ARG A 130 -13.68 -13.32 19.80
N LEU A 131 -13.04 -12.22 19.39
CA LEU A 131 -13.08 -11.73 18.02
C LEU A 131 -12.45 -12.73 17.03
N GLY A 132 -11.41 -13.45 17.44
CA GLY A 132 -10.76 -14.48 16.60
C GLY A 132 -11.64 -15.69 16.24
N ASP A 133 -12.75 -15.89 16.95
CA ASP A 133 -13.72 -16.95 16.66
C ASP A 133 -14.74 -16.55 15.60
N ASP A 134 -14.85 -15.25 15.32
CA ASP A 134 -15.83 -14.70 14.39
C ASP A 134 -15.45 -14.96 12.93
N GLY A 135 -16.44 -15.42 12.15
CA GLY A 135 -16.25 -15.75 10.74
C GLY A 135 -15.94 -14.53 9.86
N LEU A 136 -16.52 -13.37 10.16
CA LEU A 136 -16.24 -12.13 9.43
C LEU A 136 -14.83 -11.64 9.72
N PHE A 137 -14.38 -11.74 10.98
CA PHE A 137 -13.00 -11.40 11.34
C PHE A 137 -11.98 -12.29 10.63
N ARG A 138 -12.22 -13.61 10.55
CA ARG A 138 -11.36 -14.53 9.80
C ARG A 138 -11.36 -14.25 8.29
N ALA A 139 -12.51 -13.89 7.73
CA ALA A 139 -12.59 -13.45 6.34
C ALA A 139 -11.83 -12.13 6.11
N ALA A 140 -11.84 -11.23 7.10
CA ALA A 140 -11.07 -9.99 7.06
C ALA A 140 -9.56 -10.26 7.05
N GLU A 141 -9.06 -11.20 7.86
CA GLU A 141 -7.65 -11.63 7.83
C GLU A 141 -7.21 -12.12 6.44
N LEU A 142 -8.07 -12.89 5.75
CA LEU A 142 -7.82 -13.31 4.37
C LEU A 142 -7.76 -12.11 3.41
N ALA A 143 -8.73 -11.20 3.51
CA ALA A 143 -8.76 -9.98 2.69
C ALA A 143 -7.52 -9.10 2.95
N SER A 144 -7.08 -8.99 4.19
CA SER A 144 -5.88 -8.25 4.59
C SER A 144 -4.60 -8.86 4.01
N ASN A 145 -4.48 -10.20 4.01
CA ASN A 145 -3.37 -10.89 3.36
C ASN A 145 -3.37 -10.66 1.83
N VAL A 146 -4.54 -10.74 1.19
CA VAL A 146 -4.67 -10.42 -0.25
C VAL A 146 -4.26 -8.98 -0.52
N ALA A 147 -4.74 -8.02 0.28
CA ALA A 147 -4.40 -6.61 0.16
C ALA A 147 -2.89 -6.38 0.27
N PHE A 148 -2.28 -6.95 1.30
CA PHE A 148 -0.84 -6.85 1.55
C PHE A 148 -0.02 -7.45 0.41
N SER A 149 -0.34 -8.68 0.00
CA SER A 149 0.36 -9.38 -1.07
C SER A 149 0.21 -8.66 -2.41
N ALA A 150 -0.96 -8.10 -2.70
CA ALA A 150 -1.19 -7.29 -3.88
C ALA A 150 -0.37 -5.99 -3.86
N SER A 151 -0.24 -5.32 -2.70
CA SER A 151 0.64 -4.16 -2.55
C SER A 151 2.12 -4.50 -2.77
N ALA A 152 2.60 -5.62 -2.21
CA ALA A 152 3.96 -6.10 -2.43
C ALA A 152 4.21 -6.42 -3.91
N ALA A 153 3.26 -7.08 -4.58
CA ALA A 153 3.33 -7.31 -6.02
C ALA A 153 3.36 -6.01 -6.82
N ALA A 154 2.56 -5.00 -6.43
CA ALA A 154 2.54 -3.69 -7.07
C ALA A 154 3.91 -2.97 -6.94
N ILE A 155 4.57 -3.08 -5.78
CA ILE A 155 5.95 -2.59 -5.57
C ILE A 155 6.92 -3.28 -6.52
N VAL A 156 6.91 -4.62 -6.57
CA VAL A 156 7.82 -5.40 -7.42
C VAL A 156 7.64 -5.03 -8.88
N LEU A 157 6.39 -4.92 -9.34
CA LEU A 157 6.07 -4.56 -10.72
C LEU A 157 6.49 -3.12 -11.05
N LEU A 158 6.31 -2.18 -10.11
CA LEU A 158 6.75 -0.79 -10.29
C LEU A 158 8.27 -0.69 -10.33
N ALA A 159 8.96 -1.40 -9.44
CA ALA A 159 10.42 -1.43 -9.39
C ALA A 159 11.03 -2.11 -10.64
N ALA A 160 10.36 -3.14 -11.16
CA ALA A 160 10.67 -3.74 -12.46
C ALA A 160 10.49 -2.72 -13.60
N ALA A 161 9.41 -1.94 -13.59
CA ALA A 161 9.18 -0.89 -14.58
C ALA A 161 10.29 0.18 -14.55
N PHE A 162 10.73 0.63 -13.37
CA PHE A 162 11.91 1.51 -13.23
C PHE A 162 13.18 0.87 -13.81
N SER A 163 13.39 -0.43 -13.57
CA SER A 163 14.55 -1.16 -14.06
C SER A 163 14.58 -1.31 -15.58
N VAL A 164 13.43 -1.64 -16.19
CA VAL A 164 13.29 -1.84 -17.64
C VAL A 164 13.34 -0.51 -18.40
N THR A 165 12.75 0.55 -17.85
CA THR A 165 12.77 1.89 -18.47
C THR A 165 14.11 2.62 -18.28
N GLY A 166 15.02 2.07 -17.47
CA GLY A 166 16.32 2.69 -17.15
C GLY A 166 16.21 3.89 -16.20
N ILE A 167 15.00 4.27 -15.78
CA ILE A 167 14.74 5.32 -14.79
C ILE A 167 15.14 4.75 -13.43
N HIS A 168 16.37 5.03 -13.00
CA HIS A 168 16.93 4.57 -11.72
C HIS A 168 17.01 3.04 -11.58
N ARG A 169 17.66 2.39 -12.55
CA ARG A 169 17.82 0.92 -12.64
C ARG A 169 18.33 0.27 -11.35
N THR A 170 19.33 0.87 -10.68
CA THR A 170 19.89 0.32 -9.43
C THR A 170 18.85 0.28 -8.32
N THR A 171 18.12 1.39 -8.09
CA THR A 171 17.06 1.45 -7.09
C THR A 171 15.92 0.49 -7.42
N GLY A 172 15.49 0.44 -8.69
CA GLY A 172 14.49 -0.51 -9.14
C GLY A 172 14.89 -1.96 -8.90
N THR A 173 16.17 -2.31 -9.11
CA THR A 173 16.66 -3.68 -8.89
C THR A 173 16.70 -4.03 -7.40
N VAL A 174 17.24 -3.12 -6.57
CA VAL A 174 17.34 -3.34 -5.11
C VAL A 174 15.96 -3.42 -4.47
N VAL A 175 15.09 -2.45 -4.74
CA VAL A 175 13.72 -2.43 -4.17
C VAL A 175 12.90 -3.58 -4.74
N GLY A 176 13.09 -3.94 -6.02
CA GLY A 176 12.45 -5.10 -6.62
C GLY A 176 12.84 -6.39 -5.91
N ALA A 177 14.12 -6.63 -5.67
CA ALA A 177 14.61 -7.81 -4.95
C ALA A 177 14.06 -7.87 -3.52
N LEU A 178 14.13 -6.77 -2.76
CA LEU A 178 13.58 -6.71 -1.41
C LEU A 178 12.06 -6.91 -1.41
N GLY A 179 11.34 -6.29 -2.34
CA GLY A 179 9.90 -6.47 -2.51
C GLY A 179 9.51 -7.90 -2.88
N THR A 180 10.33 -8.59 -3.68
CA THR A 180 10.12 -10.02 -3.99
C THR A 180 10.31 -10.88 -2.76
N VAL A 181 11.33 -10.62 -1.93
CA VAL A 181 11.50 -11.31 -0.64
C VAL A 181 10.28 -11.08 0.24
N VAL A 182 9.82 -9.84 0.38
CA VAL A 182 8.62 -9.51 1.17
C VAL A 182 7.37 -10.21 0.65
N LEU A 183 7.17 -10.26 -0.68
CA LEU A 183 6.05 -10.97 -1.30
C LEU A 183 6.12 -12.48 -1.04
N LEU A 184 7.30 -13.09 -1.16
CA LEU A 184 7.46 -14.53 -0.89
C LEU A 184 7.22 -14.85 0.59
N VAL A 185 7.74 -14.01 1.49
CA VAL A 185 7.52 -14.17 2.93
C VAL A 185 6.05 -13.93 3.28
N SER A 186 5.35 -12.98 2.63
CA SER A 186 3.93 -12.75 2.93
C SER A 186 3.06 -13.95 2.57
N VAL A 187 3.37 -14.65 1.48
CA VAL A 187 2.62 -15.85 1.08
C VAL A 187 2.74 -16.97 2.12
N VAL A 188 3.90 -17.12 2.77
CA VAL A 188 4.18 -18.25 3.68
C VAL A 188 4.01 -17.87 5.16
N ALA A 189 4.23 -16.61 5.50
CA ALA A 189 4.43 -16.12 6.85
C ALA A 189 3.90 -14.69 7.04
N TYR A 190 2.77 -14.36 6.41
CA TYR A 190 2.10 -13.05 6.49
C TYR A 190 2.06 -12.47 7.91
N ALA A 191 1.68 -13.28 8.90
CA ALA A 191 1.52 -12.85 10.30
C ALA A 191 2.81 -12.26 10.93
N PHE A 192 3.98 -12.54 10.35
CA PHE A 192 5.27 -12.07 10.86
C PHE A 192 5.83 -10.87 10.09
N VAL A 193 5.14 -10.38 9.07
CA VAL A 193 5.59 -9.24 8.26
C VAL A 193 4.89 -7.98 8.72
N PRO A 194 5.58 -7.05 9.39
CA PRO A 194 4.96 -5.81 9.81
C PRO A 194 4.53 -4.98 8.60
N PRO A 195 3.35 -4.35 8.63
CA PRO A 195 2.82 -3.67 7.46
C PRO A 195 3.63 -2.42 7.05
N PHE A 196 4.37 -1.80 7.99
CA PHE A 196 5.25 -0.66 7.71
C PHE A 196 6.40 -1.00 6.75
N VAL A 197 6.72 -2.28 6.55
CA VAL A 197 7.73 -2.71 5.58
C VAL A 197 7.38 -2.25 4.16
N LEU A 198 6.09 -2.20 3.80
CA LEU A 198 5.66 -1.68 2.51
C LEU A 198 6.02 -0.19 2.34
N ALA A 199 5.83 0.61 3.39
CA ALA A 199 6.18 2.03 3.38
C ALA A 199 7.69 2.26 3.24
N LEU A 200 8.51 1.41 3.86
CA LEU A 200 9.97 1.46 3.70
C LEU A 200 10.41 1.15 2.27
N LEU A 201 9.67 0.30 1.54
CA LEU A 201 9.92 0.01 0.12
C LEU A 201 9.37 1.08 -0.81
N TRP A 202 8.25 1.71 -0.49
CA TRP A 202 7.69 2.82 -1.25
C TRP A 202 8.53 4.08 -1.18
N LEU A 203 9.12 4.36 -0.01
CA LEU A 203 9.94 5.56 0.22
C LEU A 203 11.05 5.77 -0.82
N PRO A 204 11.98 4.82 -1.06
CA PRO A 204 13.04 5.00 -2.06
C PRO A 204 12.48 5.16 -3.47
N LEU A 205 11.37 4.48 -3.82
CA LEU A 205 10.70 4.63 -5.11
C LEU A 205 10.12 6.05 -5.28
N GLY A 206 9.51 6.60 -4.22
CA GLY A 206 9.01 7.98 -4.20
C GLY A 206 10.12 9.01 -4.34
N VAL A 207 11.22 8.84 -3.60
CA VAL A 207 12.38 9.75 -3.66
C VAL A 207 12.99 9.77 -5.06
N VAL A 208 13.32 8.61 -5.63
CA VAL A 208 13.94 8.57 -6.97
C VAL A 208 13.00 9.08 -8.06
N TRP A 209 11.70 8.84 -7.92
CA TRP A 209 10.71 9.40 -8.84
C TRP A 209 10.72 10.94 -8.80
N LEU A 210 10.67 11.55 -7.61
CA LEU A 210 10.72 13.00 -7.47
C LEU A 210 12.03 13.59 -8.03
N LEU A 211 13.17 12.97 -7.73
CA LEU A 211 14.46 13.39 -8.28
C LEU A 211 14.49 13.31 -9.81
N GLY A 212 13.91 12.25 -10.38
CA GLY A 212 13.77 12.08 -11.83
C GLY A 212 12.89 13.15 -12.48
N THR A 213 11.78 13.55 -11.84
CA THR A 213 10.90 14.62 -12.36
C THR A 213 11.55 16.01 -12.32
N GLN A 214 12.36 16.32 -11.29
CA GLN A 214 13.08 17.59 -11.20
C GLN A 214 14.09 17.77 -12.35
N ARG A 215 14.83 16.71 -12.70
CA ARG A 215 15.82 16.76 -13.79
C ARG A 215 15.18 16.99 -15.16
N ARG A 216 13.94 16.53 -15.38
CA ARG A 216 13.20 16.74 -16.63
C ARG A 216 12.56 18.13 -16.72
N GLY A 217 12.19 18.72 -15.58
CA GLY A 217 11.66 20.09 -15.52
C GLY A 217 12.71 21.20 -15.57
N GLY A 218 13.99 20.87 -15.35
CA GLY A 218 15.12 21.82 -15.40
C GLY A 218 15.72 22.04 -16.79
N VAL A 219 15.18 21.43 -17.84
CA VAL A 219 15.53 21.75 -19.24
C VAL A 219 14.54 22.80 -19.73
N SER A 220 14.71 24.04 -19.27
CA SER A 220 14.30 25.20 -20.04
C SER A 220 15.42 25.48 -21.04
N LEU A 221 15.12 25.31 -22.34
CA LEU A 221 15.88 25.97 -23.40
C LEU A 221 15.83 27.49 -23.21
#